data_AF-A0A7S0X6B1-F1
#
_entry.id   AF-A0A7S0X6B1-F1
#
_cell.length_a   1.000
_cell.length_b   1.000
_cell.length_c   1.000
_cell.angle_alpha   90.00
_cell.angle_beta   90.00
_cell.angle_gamma   90.00
#
_symmetry.space_group_name_H-M   'P 1'
#
loop_
_entity.id
_entity.type
_entity.pdbx_description
1 polymer ?
#
loop_
_entity_poly.entity_id
_entity_poly.type
_entity_poly.pdbx_seq_one_letter_code
_entity_poly.pdbx_strand_id
1 'polypeptide(L)'
;NVYFSVCWWIATVLATFIKSGGSREDADEIRPVMIVLFTIFEPIRLYAGFAGNLQEKVPLLMGFVSLSIFVILPVYAFFWYGQSAVQPFDKALNTVAMTLLAAEIVAGINATRKVLRAQQLAYYLSESSQ
;
A
#
# COMPACT_ATOMS: atom_id res chain seq x y z
N ASN A 1 -0.69 10.61 0.76
CA ASN A 1 -0.09 9.33 0.38
C ASN A 1 0.11 9.18 -1.13
N VAL A 2 -0.91 9.43 -1.98
CA VAL A 2 -0.77 9.31 -3.46
C VAL A 2 0.47 10.01 -4.03
N TYR A 3 0.74 11.26 -3.64
CA TYR A 3 1.96 11.95 -4.09
C TYR A 3 3.24 11.29 -3.56
N PHE A 4 3.22 10.83 -2.32
CA PHE A 4 4.35 10.13 -1.73
C PHE A 4 4.61 8.80 -2.45
N SER A 5 3.59 8.01 -2.79
CA SER A 5 3.75 6.73 -3.48
C SER A 5 4.32 6.90 -4.89
N VAL A 6 3.91 7.95 -5.62
CA VAL A 6 4.52 8.31 -6.92
C VAL A 6 5.98 8.72 -6.75
N CYS A 7 6.28 9.61 -5.79
CA CYS A 7 7.66 10.02 -5.51
C CYS A 7 8.53 8.85 -5.06
N TRP A 8 8.01 7.96 -4.20
CA TRP A 8 8.67 6.75 -3.73
C TRP A 8 9.00 5.82 -4.89
N TRP A 9 8.05 5.62 -5.81
CA TRP A 9 8.26 4.79 -7.00
C TRP A 9 9.36 5.35 -7.89
N ILE A 10 9.31 6.64 -8.22
CA ILE A 10 10.35 7.31 -9.02
C ILE A 10 11.71 7.19 -8.34
N ALA A 11 11.78 7.49 -7.03
CA ALA A 11 13.02 7.41 -6.26
C ALA A 11 13.60 5.98 -6.24
N THR A 12 12.75 4.97 -6.06
CA THR A 12 13.16 3.56 -6.01
C THR A 12 13.63 3.06 -7.38
N VAL A 13 12.94 3.44 -8.45
CA VAL A 13 13.35 3.12 -9.83
C VAL A 13 14.69 3.77 -10.15
N LEU A 14 14.87 5.07 -9.86
CA LEU A 14 16.13 5.77 -10.08
C LEU A 14 17.28 5.17 -9.26
N ALA A 15 17.04 4.88 -7.98
CA ALA A 15 18.03 4.22 -7.13
C ALA A 15 18.43 2.85 -7.69
N THR A 16 17.47 2.09 -8.23
CA THR A 16 17.73 0.81 -8.89
C THR A 16 18.58 0.98 -10.14
N PHE A 17 18.26 1.94 -11.01
CA PHE A 17 19.06 2.25 -12.21
C PHE A 17 20.51 2.63 -11.86
N ILE A 18 20.70 3.41 -10.80
CA ILE A 18 22.04 3.79 -10.33
C ILE A 18 22.79 2.56 -9.81
N LYS A 19 22.13 1.69 -9.02
CA LYS A 19 22.73 0.47 -8.47
C LYS A 19 23.11 -0.55 -9.54
N SER A 20 22.30 -0.69 -10.59
CA SER A 20 22.59 -1.59 -11.70
C SER A 20 23.58 -1.00 -12.71
N GLY A 21 24.00 0.26 -12.54
CA GLY A 21 24.82 0.97 -13.53
C GLY A 21 24.13 1.10 -14.89
N GLY A 22 22.80 1.05 -14.94
CA GLY A 22 22.02 1.00 -16.17
C GLY A 22 22.09 -0.34 -16.92
N SER A 23 22.65 -1.39 -16.32
CA SER A 23 22.65 -2.74 -16.88
C SER A 23 21.23 -3.26 -17.09
N ARG A 24 21.04 -4.07 -18.15
CA ARG A 24 19.79 -4.82 -18.40
C ARG A 24 19.51 -5.88 -17.34
N GLU A 25 20.58 -6.44 -16.78
CA GLU A 25 20.51 -7.44 -15.72
C GLU A 25 20.84 -6.76 -14.40
N ASP A 26 19.89 -6.79 -13.47
CA ASP A 26 20.12 -6.41 -12.08
C ASP A 26 20.69 -7.63 -11.34
N ALA A 27 21.70 -7.43 -10.51
CA ALA A 27 22.27 -8.49 -9.68
C ALA A 27 21.26 -9.00 -8.64
N ASP A 28 20.23 -8.20 -8.33
CA ASP A 28 19.10 -8.59 -7.51
C ASP A 28 17.86 -8.85 -8.38
N GLU A 29 17.66 -10.10 -8.79
CA GLU A 29 16.54 -10.51 -9.65
C GLU A 29 15.16 -10.27 -9.02
N ILE A 30 15.09 -10.19 -7.69
CA ILE A 30 13.82 -10.00 -6.95
C ILE A 30 13.39 -8.53 -7.00
N ARG A 31 14.35 -7.59 -7.04
CA ARG A 31 14.08 -6.15 -7.07
C ARG A 31 13.12 -5.71 -8.18
N PRO A 32 13.32 -6.04 -9.47
CA PRO A 32 12.38 -5.66 -10.52
C PRO A 32 10.98 -6.27 -10.32
N VAL A 33 10.88 -7.50 -9.79
CA VAL A 33 9.59 -8.12 -9.47
C VAL A 33 8.83 -7.30 -8.43
N MET A 34 9.51 -6.84 -7.38
CA MET A 34 8.90 -5.99 -6.35
C MET A 34 8.46 -4.62 -6.88
N ILE A 35 9.22 -4.02 -7.81
CA ILE A 35 8.82 -2.79 -8.50
C ILE A 35 7.55 -3.03 -9.32
N VAL A 36 7.45 -4.15 -10.03
CA VAL A 36 6.25 -4.49 -10.82
C VAL A 36 5.04 -4.71 -9.91
N LEU A 37 5.20 -5.45 -8.80
CA LEU A 37 4.16 -5.63 -7.80
C LEU A 37 3.66 -4.28 -7.28
N PHE A 38 4.56 -3.37 -6.92
CA PHE A 38 4.18 -2.03 -6.49
C PHE A 38 3.40 -1.28 -7.58
N THR A 39 3.91 -1.29 -8.81
CA THR A 39 3.35 -0.54 -9.95
C THR A 39 1.90 -0.96 -10.24
N ILE A 40 1.59 -2.24 -10.09
CA ILE A 40 0.25 -2.77 -10.34
C ILE A 40 -0.66 -2.57 -9.12
N PHE A 41 -0.21 -2.97 -7.94
CA PHE A 41 -1.08 -3.08 -6.78
C PHE A 41 -1.24 -1.79 -5.97
N GLU A 42 -0.26 -0.89 -5.97
CA GLU A 42 -0.37 0.37 -5.22
C GLU A 42 -1.52 1.25 -5.74
N PRO A 43 -1.69 1.48 -7.06
CA PRO A 43 -2.83 2.26 -7.56
C PRO A 43 -4.18 1.61 -7.23
N ILE A 44 -4.28 0.28 -7.37
CA ILE A 44 -5.49 -0.49 -7.06
C ILE A 44 -5.83 -0.37 -5.57
N ARG A 45 -4.83 -0.51 -4.70
CA ARG A 45 -4.98 -0.34 -3.25
C ARG A 45 -5.51 1.05 -2.92
N LEU A 46 -4.84 2.10 -3.41
CA LEU A 46 -5.23 3.48 -3.13
C LEU A 46 -6.63 3.80 -3.66
N TYR A 47 -6.98 3.29 -4.84
CA TYR A 47 -8.33 3.39 -5.39
C TYR A 47 -9.37 2.71 -4.48
N ALA A 48 -9.10 1.49 -4.03
CA ALA A 48 -10.00 0.74 -3.15
C ALA A 48 -10.23 1.48 -1.82
N GLY A 49 -9.19 2.10 -1.26
CA GLY A 49 -9.29 2.92 -0.04
C GLY A 49 -10.14 4.18 -0.27
N PHE A 50 -9.88 4.91 -1.36
CA PHE A 50 -10.62 6.12 -1.72
C PHE A 50 -12.10 5.83 -2.03
N ALA A 51 -12.35 4.93 -2.99
CA ALA A 51 -13.71 4.58 -3.43
C ALA A 51 -14.48 3.86 -2.33
N GLY A 52 -13.84 2.98 -1.57
CA GLY A 52 -14.45 2.28 -0.44
C GLY A 52 -14.88 3.21 0.67
N ASN A 53 -14.06 4.23 0.99
CA ASN A 53 -14.42 5.21 2.01
C ASN A 53 -15.54 6.14 1.52
N LEU A 54 -15.46 6.62 0.27
CA LEU A 54 -16.46 7.56 -0.29
C LEU A 54 -17.83 6.92 -0.51
N GLN A 55 -17.85 5.67 -0.97
CA GLN A 55 -19.09 4.94 -1.25
C GLN A 55 -19.56 4.11 -0.05
N GLU A 56 -18.88 4.22 1.09
CA GLU A 56 -19.13 3.42 2.30
C GLU A 56 -19.23 1.91 1.98
N LYS A 57 -18.34 1.41 1.13
CA LYS A 57 -18.30 0.00 0.69
C LYS A 57 -17.30 -0.79 1.51
N VAL A 58 -17.82 -1.57 2.47
CA VAL A 58 -17.03 -2.50 3.30
C VAL A 58 -16.11 -3.41 2.47
N PRO A 59 -16.53 -4.03 1.35
CA PRO A 59 -15.65 -4.90 0.58
C PRO A 59 -14.42 -4.19 0.01
N LEU A 60 -14.57 -2.94 -0.45
CA LEU A 60 -13.46 -2.17 -1.00
C LEU A 60 -12.49 -1.72 0.09
N LEU A 61 -13.00 -1.30 1.26
CA LEU A 61 -12.15 -0.97 2.41
C LEU A 61 -11.40 -2.19 2.94
N MET A 62 -12.02 -3.37 2.95
CA MET A 62 -11.34 -4.63 3.26
C MET A 62 -10.26 -4.95 2.20
N GLY A 63 -10.55 -4.73 0.92
CA GLY A 63 -9.56 -4.85 -0.15
C GLY A 63 -8.34 -3.94 0.05
N PHE A 64 -8.57 -2.69 0.44
CA PHE A 64 -7.51 -1.75 0.79
C PHE A 64 -6.62 -2.24 1.95
N VAL A 65 -7.22 -2.70 3.05
CA VAL A 65 -6.47 -3.23 4.20
C VAL A 65 -5.71 -4.50 3.82
N SER A 66 -6.34 -5.42 3.11
CA SER A 66 -5.71 -6.67 2.66
C SER A 66 -4.52 -6.42 1.74
N LEU A 67 -4.66 -5.56 0.72
CA LEU A 67 -3.56 -5.21 -0.17
C LEU A 67 -2.43 -4.49 0.57
N SER A 68 -2.76 -3.67 1.57
CA SER A 68 -1.76 -3.02 2.43
C SER A 68 -0.90 -4.03 3.19
N ILE A 69 -1.52 -5.07 3.78
CA ILE A 69 -0.82 -6.06 4.61
C ILE A 69 -0.10 -7.11 3.77
N PHE A 70 -0.76 -7.66 2.74
CA PHE A 70 -0.26 -8.84 2.04
C PHE A 70 0.62 -8.51 0.83
N VAL A 71 0.52 -7.29 0.28
CA VAL A 71 1.26 -6.91 -0.93
C VAL A 71 2.20 -5.74 -0.66
N ILE A 72 1.68 -4.61 -0.17
CA ILE A 72 2.50 -3.40 -0.05
C ILE A 72 3.47 -3.45 1.14
N LEU A 73 3.06 -4.02 2.27
CA LEU A 73 3.96 -4.25 3.40
C LEU A 73 5.19 -5.10 3.03
N PRO A 74 5.07 -6.30 2.40
CA PRO A 74 6.25 -7.06 2.00
C PRO A 74 7.10 -6.36 0.94
N VAL A 75 6.51 -5.56 0.04
CA VAL A 75 7.27 -4.74 -0.92
C VAL A 75 8.13 -3.70 -0.20
N TYR A 76 7.56 -2.90 0.70
CA TYR A 76 8.34 -1.91 1.45
C TYR A 76 9.36 -2.58 2.38
N ALA A 77 9.01 -3.69 3.02
CA ALA A 77 9.95 -4.50 3.79
C ALA A 77 11.16 -4.97 2.96
N PHE A 78 10.92 -5.47 1.74
CA PHE A 78 11.99 -5.87 0.83
C PHE A 78 12.93 -4.70 0.51
N PHE A 79 12.40 -3.54 0.12
CA PHE A 79 13.25 -2.38 -0.16
C PHE A 79 13.94 -1.81 1.09
N TRP A 80 13.39 -2.05 2.28
CA TRP A 80 13.98 -1.60 3.53
C TRP A 80 15.19 -2.43 3.96
N TYR A 81 15.10 -3.76 3.85
CA TYR A 81 16.14 -4.67 4.35
C TYR A 81 16.38 -5.95 3.53
N GLY A 82 15.49 -6.29 2.60
CA GLY A 82 15.57 -7.52 1.82
C GLY A 82 16.41 -7.45 0.54
N GLN A 83 16.54 -6.26 -0.07
CA GLN A 83 17.31 -6.08 -1.30
C GLN A 83 18.83 -6.21 -1.07
N SER A 84 19.56 -6.59 -2.11
CA SER A 84 21.03 -6.51 -2.09
C SER A 84 21.49 -5.05 -2.07
N ALA A 85 22.64 -4.78 -1.44
CA ALA A 85 23.25 -3.46 -1.36
C ALA A 85 22.31 -2.33 -0.86
N VAL A 86 21.64 -2.56 0.28
CA VAL A 86 20.82 -1.53 0.94
C VAL A 86 21.65 -0.30 1.30
N GLN A 87 21.25 0.87 0.82
CA GLN A 87 21.90 2.15 1.12
C GLN A 87 21.13 2.91 2.21
N PRO A 88 21.78 3.87 2.92
CA PRO A 88 21.11 4.72 3.89
C PRO A 88 19.88 5.47 3.33
N PHE A 89 19.95 5.84 2.04
CA PHE A 89 18.83 6.43 1.32
C PHE A 89 17.61 5.50 1.27
N ASP A 90 17.80 4.23 0.92
CA ASP A 90 16.71 3.24 0.89
C ASP A 90 16.07 3.11 2.28
N LYS A 91 16.90 3.06 3.34
CA LYS A 91 16.42 2.95 4.71
C LYS A 91 15.58 4.15 5.10
N ALA A 92 16.03 5.37 4.82
CA ALA A 92 15.29 6.58 5.13
C ALA A 92 13.95 6.62 4.38
N LEU A 93 13.99 6.37 3.06
CA LEU A 93 12.81 6.39 2.20
C LEU A 93 11.76 5.35 2.65
N ASN A 94 12.19 4.13 2.93
CA ASN A 94 11.28 3.04 3.33
C ASN A 94 10.83 3.15 4.79
N THR A 95 11.59 3.78 5.68
CA THR A 95 11.10 4.09 7.04
C THR A 95 9.88 5.01 6.99
N VAL A 96 9.93 6.05 6.14
CA VAL A 96 8.78 6.95 5.92
C VAL A 96 7.61 6.18 5.29
N ALA A 97 7.88 5.37 4.27
CA ALA A 97 6.85 4.56 3.60
C ALA A 97 6.13 3.60 4.56
N MET A 98 6.89 2.90 5.41
CA MET A 98 6.36 1.97 6.41
C MET A 98 5.55 2.70 7.48
N THR A 99 5.98 3.89 7.90
CA THR A 99 5.25 4.69 8.89
C THR A 99 3.90 5.14 8.33
N LEU A 100 3.87 5.61 7.09
CA LEU A 100 2.63 6.00 6.41
C LEU A 100 1.72 4.78 6.20
N LEU A 101 2.27 3.65 5.76
CA LEU A 101 1.51 2.41 5.57
C LEU A 101 0.88 1.92 6.87
N ALA A 102 1.59 1.98 8.00
CA ALA A 102 1.05 1.60 9.30
C ALA A 102 -0.13 2.50 9.70
N ALA A 103 0.00 3.82 9.52
CA ALA A 103 -1.09 4.76 9.76
C ALA A 103 -2.32 4.46 8.86
N GLU A 104 -2.08 4.12 7.60
CA GLU A 104 -3.11 3.74 6.63
C GLU A 104 -3.85 2.45 7.01
N ILE A 105 -3.14 1.43 7.47
CA ILE A 105 -3.76 0.17 7.91
C ILE A 105 -4.67 0.43 9.12
N VAL A 106 -4.19 1.18 10.12
CA VAL A 106 -4.99 1.54 11.30
C VAL A 106 -6.22 2.36 10.90
N ALA A 107 -6.04 3.38 10.06
CA ALA A 107 -7.14 4.21 9.57
C ALA A 107 -8.15 3.38 8.76
N GLY A 108 -7.68 2.49 7.89
CA GLY A 108 -8.51 1.61 7.06
C GLY A 108 -9.36 0.66 7.90
N ILE A 109 -8.77 0.00 8.91
CA ILE A 109 -9.51 -0.88 9.82
C ILE A 109 -10.59 -0.11 10.57
N ASN A 110 -10.27 1.10 11.06
CA ASN A 110 -11.22 1.94 11.77
C ASN A 110 -12.36 2.42 10.86
N ALA A 111 -12.05 2.81 9.62
CA ALA A 111 -13.05 3.18 8.62
C ALA A 111 -13.98 2.00 8.30
N THR A 112 -13.44 0.81 8.07
CA THR A 112 -14.23 -0.40 7.83
C THR A 112 -15.19 -0.69 8.99
N ARG A 113 -14.70 -0.66 10.23
CA ARG A 113 -15.52 -0.88 11.43
C ARG A 113 -16.64 0.14 11.55
N LYS A 114 -16.35 1.41 11.26
CA LYS A 114 -17.34 2.50 11.29
C LYS A 114 -18.45 2.26 10.27
N VAL A 115 -18.07 1.99 9.02
CA VAL A 115 -19.03 1.75 7.93
C VAL A 115 -19.87 0.51 8.20
N LEU A 116 -19.26 -0.58 8.66
CA LEU A 116 -19.98 -1.82 8.97
C LEU A 116 -21.06 -1.59 10.06
N ARG A 117 -20.73 -0.86 11.12
CA ARG A 117 -21.69 -0.51 12.19
C ARG A 117 -22.84 0.35 11.68
N ALA A 118 -22.55 1.31 10.81
CA ALA A 118 -23.58 2.17 10.21
C ALA A 118 -24.56 1.35 9.36
N GLN A 119 -24.06 0.42 8.55
CA GLN A 119 -24.88 -0.48 7.74
C GLN A 119 -25.73 -1.43 8.58
N GLN A 120 -25.16 -1.99 9.65
CA GLN A 120 -25.89 -2.83 10.60
C GLN A 120 -27.04 -2.08 11.26
N LEU A 121 -26.80 -0.86 11.75
CA LEU A 121 -27.83 -0.04 12.38
C LEU A 121 -28.97 0.30 11.40
N ALA A 122 -28.64 0.67 10.17
CA ALA A 122 -29.64 0.96 9.14
C ALA A 122 -30.52 -0.27 8.83
N TYR A 123 -29.91 -1.46 8.79
CA TYR A 123 -30.63 -2.72 8.61
C TYR A 123 -31.62 -2.99 9.75
N TYR A 124 -31.17 -2.93 11.01
CA TYR A 124 -32.04 -3.15 12.17
C TYR A 124 -33.20 -2.15 12.26
N LEU A 125 -32.96 -0.87 11.94
CA LEU A 125 -34.01 0.15 11.92
C LEU A 125 -35.07 -0.17 10.85
N SER A 126 -34.64 -0.63 9.67
CA SER A 126 -35.57 -1.01 8.60
C SER A 126 -36.46 -2.20 8.99
N GLU A 127 -35.90 -3.19 9.68
CA GLU A 127 -36.63 -4.38 10.13
C GLU A 127 -37.63 -4.06 11.25
N SER A 128 -37.29 -3.12 12.16
CA SER A 128 -38.21 -2.69 13.24
C SER A 128 -39.40 -1.84 12.78
N SER A 129 -39.40 -1.39 11.53
CA SER A 129 -40.44 -0.53 10.95
C SER A 129 -41.49 -1.29 10.13
N GLN A 130 -41.32 -2.60 9.97
CA GLN A 130 -42.26 -3.53 9.31
C GLN A 130 -43.14 -4.24 10.34
#